data_AF-A0A1Q2YWV2-F1
#
_entry.id   AF-A0A1Q2YWV2-F1
#
_cell.length_a   1.000
_cell.length_b   1.000
_cell.length_c   1.000
_cell.angle_alpha   90.00
_cell.angle_beta   90.00
_cell.angle_gamma   90.00
#
_symmetry.space_group_name_H-M   'P 1'
#
loop_
_entity.id
_entity.type
_entity.pdbx_description
1 polymer ?
#
loop_
_entity_poly.entity_id
_entity_poly.type
_entity_poly.pdbx_seq_one_letter_code
_entity_poly.pdbx_strand_id
1 'polypeptide(L)'
;MEGKSRFKGESYDLEVWIERTGTEQAVRLDGDLTPMGLISRLEYALDRFEVELAEERRALAEAEARLPGYERRLGEPFALEAELEAKAAELKALEADLASNDNRDGEDQESAVGTAA
;
A
#
# COMPACT_ATOMS: atom_id res chain seq x y z
N MET A 1 1.61 -30.59 17.96
CA MET A 1 1.42 -31.91 17.36
C MET A 1 1.08 -31.69 15.91
N GLU A 2 2.03 -31.99 15.01
CA GLU A 2 1.87 -31.85 13.55
C GLU A 2 0.99 -33.00 13.04
N GLY A 3 -0.24 -32.70 12.63
CA GLY A 3 -1.20 -33.66 12.11
C GLY A 3 -0.94 -33.95 10.64
N LYS A 4 -0.16 -35.00 10.38
CA LYS A 4 0.15 -35.53 9.04
C LYS A 4 -1.07 -36.21 8.41
N SER A 5 -1.49 -35.83 7.20
CA SER A 5 -2.68 -36.40 6.54
C SER A 5 -2.46 -37.84 6.11
N ARG A 6 -3.25 -38.78 6.64
CA ARG A 6 -3.07 -40.21 6.34
C ARG A 6 -4.07 -40.68 5.29
N PHE A 7 -3.57 -41.14 4.15
CA PHE A 7 -4.36 -41.83 3.13
C PHE A 7 -3.68 -43.16 2.78
N LYS A 8 -4.41 -44.27 2.79
CA LYS A 8 -3.86 -45.64 2.58
C LYS A 8 -2.65 -46.01 3.48
N GLY A 9 -2.54 -45.42 4.67
CA GLY A 9 -1.45 -45.70 5.61
C GLY A 9 -0.18 -44.89 5.39
N GLU A 10 -0.13 -44.05 4.35
CA GLU A 10 0.95 -43.10 4.10
C GLU A 10 0.54 -41.69 4.57
N SER A 11 1.53 -40.95 5.08
CA SER A 11 1.39 -39.56 5.50
C SER A 11 1.69 -38.63 4.33
N TYR A 12 0.76 -37.75 4.00
CA TYR A 12 0.89 -36.69 3.03
C TYR A 12 0.64 -35.34 3.70
N ASP A 13 1.46 -34.35 3.37
CA ASP A 13 1.13 -32.95 3.63
C ASP A 13 0.59 -32.40 2.31
N LEU A 14 -0.71 -32.11 2.29
CA LEU A 14 -1.37 -31.57 1.11
C LEU A 14 -1.76 -30.12 1.40
N GLU A 15 -1.51 -29.24 0.45
CA GLU A 15 -1.96 -27.86 0.48
C GLU A 15 -2.72 -27.57 -0.81
N VAL A 16 -3.88 -26.95 -0.69
CA VAL A 16 -4.67 -26.50 -1.84
C VAL A 16 -4.55 -24.98 -1.90
N TRP A 17 -4.24 -24.47 -3.07
CA TRP A 17 -4.12 -23.04 -3.32
C TRP A 17 -5.33 -22.55 -4.10
N ILE A 18 -5.86 -21.42 -3.68
CA ILE A 18 -6.88 -20.66 -4.39
C ILE A 18 -6.18 -19.42 -4.94
N GLU A 19 -5.94 -19.43 -6.25
CA GLU A 19 -5.35 -18.31 -6.97
C GLU A 19 -6.45 -17.32 -7.36
N ARG A 20 -6.35 -16.09 -6.86
CA ARG A 20 -7.26 -14.99 -7.19
C ARG A 20 -6.47 -13.84 -7.78
N THR A 21 -7.12 -13.03 -8.62
CA THR A 21 -6.53 -11.78 -9.09
C THR A 21 -6.14 -10.90 -7.90
N GLY A 22 -4.84 -10.68 -7.70
CA GLY A 22 -4.31 -9.83 -6.62
C GLY A 22 -4.25 -10.48 -5.23
N THR A 23 -4.56 -11.77 -5.07
CA THR A 23 -4.46 -12.46 -3.77
C THR A 23 -4.27 -13.97 -3.95
N GLU A 24 -3.33 -14.56 -3.22
CA GLU A 24 -3.18 -16.01 -3.12
C GLU A 24 -3.67 -16.47 -1.73
N GLN A 25 -4.56 -17.46 -1.69
CA GLN A 25 -5.05 -18.02 -0.43
C GLN A 25 -4.76 -19.52 -0.35
N ALA A 26 -3.96 -19.91 0.64
CA ALA A 26 -3.72 -21.31 0.97
C ALA A 26 -4.84 -21.87 1.85
N VAL A 27 -5.33 -23.05 1.51
CA VAL A 27 -6.20 -23.87 2.33
C VAL A 27 -5.41 -25.09 2.78
N ARG A 28 -4.99 -25.10 4.05
CA ARG A 28 -4.23 -26.22 4.63
C ARG A 28 -5.13 -27.43 4.85
N LEU A 29 -4.68 -28.60 4.41
CA LEU A 29 -5.29 -29.88 4.70
C LEU A 29 -4.53 -30.52 5.86
N ASP A 30 -5.06 -30.34 7.07
CA ASP A 30 -4.53 -31.02 8.27
C ASP A 30 -4.94 -32.50 8.25
N GLY A 31 -4.11 -33.36 8.84
CA GLY A 31 -4.31 -34.80 8.71
C GLY A 31 -5.49 -35.44 9.41
N ASP A 32 -6.10 -34.70 10.31
CA ASP A 32 -7.34 -35.09 10.99
C ASP A 32 -8.57 -34.43 10.36
N LEU A 33 -8.40 -33.67 9.26
CA LEU A 33 -9.49 -33.00 8.57
C LEU A 33 -10.36 -34.03 7.84
N THR A 34 -11.64 -34.09 8.23
CA THR A 34 -12.60 -34.95 7.54
C THR A 34 -12.88 -34.41 6.13
N PRO A 35 -13.31 -35.27 5.18
CA PRO A 35 -13.75 -34.80 3.87
C PRO A 35 -14.81 -33.69 3.95
N MET A 36 -15.73 -33.80 4.93
CA MET A 36 -16.74 -32.77 5.18
C MET A 36 -16.12 -31.47 5.68
N GLY A 37 -15.14 -31.55 6.60
CA GLY A 37 -14.42 -30.37 7.09
C GLY A 37 -13.61 -29.66 6.00
N LEU A 38 -13.07 -30.41 5.04
CA LEU A 38 -12.43 -29.84 3.85
C LEU A 38 -13.44 -29.10 2.98
N ILE A 39 -14.59 -29.72 2.68
CA ILE A 39 -15.66 -29.10 1.89
C ILE A 39 -16.11 -27.81 2.56
N SER A 40 -16.37 -27.81 3.87
CA SER A 40 -16.79 -26.60 4.59
C SER A 40 -15.73 -25.48 4.57
N ARG A 41 -14.43 -25.81 4.63
CA ARG A 41 -13.35 -24.81 4.48
C ARG A 41 -13.32 -24.21 3.07
N LEU A 42 -13.53 -25.03 2.04
CA LEU A 42 -13.60 -24.57 0.66
C LEU A 42 -14.85 -23.71 0.42
N GLU A 43 -16.01 -24.14 0.91
CA GLU A 43 -17.25 -23.37 0.85
C GLU A 43 -17.07 -22.00 1.50
N TYR A 44 -16.49 -21.95 2.70
CA TYR A 44 -16.21 -20.67 3.37
C TYR A 44 -15.25 -19.77 2.58
N ALA A 45 -14.19 -20.34 2.01
CA ALA A 45 -13.24 -19.58 1.20
C ALA A 45 -13.89 -19.01 -0.08
N LEU A 46 -14.84 -19.75 -0.66
CA LEU A 46 -15.54 -19.38 -1.89
C LEU A 46 -16.77 -18.50 -1.66
N ASP A 47 -17.42 -18.56 -0.49
CA ASP A 47 -18.67 -17.85 -0.18
C ASP A 47 -18.55 -16.33 -0.38
N ARG A 48 -17.35 -15.77 -0.13
CA ARG A 48 -17.09 -14.35 -0.28
C ARG A 48 -16.88 -13.90 -1.72
N PHE A 49 -16.69 -14.81 -2.67
CA PHE A 49 -16.27 -14.47 -4.03
C PHE A 49 -17.27 -13.59 -4.76
N GLU A 50 -18.56 -13.88 -4.62
CA GLU A 50 -19.62 -13.08 -5.28
C GLU A 50 -19.68 -11.66 -4.72
N VAL A 51 -19.45 -11.50 -3.41
CA VAL A 51 -19.40 -10.20 -2.75
C VAL A 51 -18.19 -9.40 -3.24
N GLU A 52 -17.00 -10.02 -3.22
CA GLU A 52 -15.77 -9.40 -3.71
C GLU A 52 -15.88 -9.03 -5.20
N LEU A 53 -16.44 -9.92 -6.02
CA LEU A 53 -16.67 -9.64 -7.44
C LEU A 53 -17.62 -8.46 -7.64
N ALA A 54 -18.68 -8.35 -6.83
CA ALA A 54 -19.60 -7.22 -6.89
C ALA A 54 -18.93 -5.91 -6.46
N GLU A 55 -18.09 -5.94 -5.42
CA GLU A 55 -17.29 -4.80 -4.96
C GLU A 55 -16.32 -4.31 -6.05
N GLU A 56 -15.57 -5.23 -6.67
CA GLU A 56 -14.64 -4.91 -7.75
C GLU A 56 -15.37 -4.38 -9.00
N ARG A 57 -16.50 -4.98 -9.38
CA ARG A 57 -17.33 -4.47 -10.49
C ARG A 57 -17.84 -3.06 -10.21
N ARG A 58 -18.23 -2.78 -8.97
CA ARG A 58 -18.66 -1.44 -8.56
C ARG A 58 -17.49 -0.46 -8.63
N ALA A 59 -16.33 -0.83 -8.09
CA ALA A 59 -15.13 0.01 -8.14
C ALA A 59 -14.73 0.32 -9.58
N LEU A 60 -14.77 -0.67 -10.48
CA LEU A 60 -14.54 -0.50 -11.91
C LEU A 60 -15.54 0.49 -12.52
N ALA A 61 -16.85 0.29 -12.31
CA ALA A 61 -17.87 1.17 -12.87
C ALA A 61 -17.72 2.62 -12.36
N GLU A 62 -17.37 2.80 -11.08
CA GLU A 62 -17.10 4.13 -10.53
C GLU A 62 -15.84 4.77 -11.13
N ALA A 63 -14.79 4.00 -11.37
CA ALA A 63 -13.57 4.47 -12.03
C ALA A 63 -13.83 4.86 -13.49
N GLU A 64 -14.53 4.01 -14.24
CA GLU A 64 -14.94 4.25 -15.63
C GLU A 64 -15.82 5.50 -15.74
N ALA A 65 -16.74 5.72 -14.79
CA ALA A 65 -17.58 6.92 -14.78
C ALA A 65 -16.77 8.21 -14.54
N ARG A 66 -15.70 8.15 -13.74
CA ARG A 66 -14.82 9.31 -13.47
C ARG A 66 -13.80 9.55 -14.58
N LEU A 67 -13.42 8.50 -15.31
CA LEU A 67 -12.33 8.53 -16.30
C LEU A 67 -12.47 9.66 -17.35
N PRO A 68 -13.63 9.88 -18.00
CA PRO A 68 -13.77 10.97 -18.98
C PRO A 68 -13.56 12.37 -18.37
N GLY A 69 -13.88 12.53 -17.08
CA GLY A 69 -13.62 13.76 -16.35
C GLY A 69 -12.13 14.01 -16.15
N TYR A 70 -11.36 12.95 -15.87
CA TYR A 70 -9.91 13.03 -15.75
C TYR A 70 -9.24 13.20 -17.12
N GLU A 71 -9.69 12.47 -18.13
CA GLU A 71 -9.16 12.56 -19.50
C GLU A 71 -9.30 13.94 -20.11
N ARG A 72 -10.43 14.63 -19.88
CA ARG A 72 -10.61 16.02 -20.35
C ARG A 72 -9.59 17.01 -19.78
N ARG A 73 -9.12 16.77 -18.56
CA ARG A 73 -8.13 17.62 -17.90
C ARG A 73 -6.69 17.23 -18.23
N LEU A 74 -6.47 16.11 -18.93
CA LEU A 74 -5.13 15.73 -19.38
C LEU A 74 -4.63 16.75 -20.39
N GLY A 75 -3.55 17.45 -20.05
CA GLY A 75 -2.96 18.48 -20.90
C GLY A 75 -3.54 19.88 -20.73
N GLU A 76 -4.55 20.07 -19.86
CA GLU A 76 -4.96 21.42 -19.45
C GLU A 76 -3.94 22.00 -18.46
N PRO A 77 -3.54 23.27 -18.60
CA PRO A 77 -2.67 23.92 -17.62
C PRO A 77 -3.39 23.99 -16.27
N PHE A 78 -2.65 23.73 -15.19
CA PHE A 78 -3.21 23.85 -13.85
C PHE A 78 -3.49 25.33 -13.58
N ALA A 79 -4.73 25.67 -13.21
CA ALA A 79 -5.16 27.07 -13.10
C ALA A 79 -4.32 27.91 -12.13
N LEU A 80 -3.66 27.28 -11.15
CA LEU A 80 -2.81 27.93 -10.16
C LEU A 80 -1.32 27.59 -10.35
N GLU A 81 -0.91 27.14 -11.54
CA GLU A 81 0.48 26.74 -11.83
C GLU A 81 1.47 27.86 -11.55
N ALA A 82 1.20 29.08 -12.05
CA ALA A 82 2.05 30.24 -11.82
C ALA A 82 2.10 30.66 -10.34
N GLU A 83 0.98 30.56 -9.62
CA GLU A 83 0.94 30.86 -8.19
C GLU A 83 1.72 29.82 -7.38
N LEU A 84 1.59 28.54 -7.74
CA LEU A 84 2.33 27.45 -7.11
C LEU A 84 3.85 27.59 -7.35
N GLU A 85 4.27 27.95 -8.55
CA GLU A 85 5.67 28.19 -8.87
C GLU A 85 6.23 29.37 -8.06
N ALA A 86 5.48 30.48 -7.98
CA ALA A 86 5.85 31.63 -7.17
C ALA A 86 6.00 31.25 -5.68
N LYS A 87 5.06 30.46 -5.15
CA LYS A 87 5.10 29.98 -3.76
C LYS A 87 6.25 29.00 -3.51
N ALA A 88 6.56 28.13 -4.45
CA ALA A 88 7.70 27.23 -4.35
C ALA A 88 9.03 28.00 -4.35
N ALA A 89 9.14 29.07 -5.15
CA ALA A 89 10.31 29.93 -5.15
C ALA A 89 10.45 30.72 -3.84
N GLU A 90 9.36 31.26 -3.31
CA GLU A 90 9.31 31.94 -2.00
C GLU A 90 9.75 31.00 -0.88
N LEU A 91 9.21 29.77 -0.85
CA LEU A 91 9.58 28.76 0.14
C LEU A 91 11.07 28.41 0.07
N LYS A 92 11.61 28.18 -1.13
CA LYS A 92 13.03 27.87 -1.32
C LYS A 92 13.93 29.02 -0.85
N ALA A 93 13.53 30.27 -1.07
CA ALA A 93 14.28 31.42 -0.58
C ALA A 93 14.27 31.46 0.95
N LEU A 94 13.10 31.26 1.58
CA LEU A 94 12.97 31.22 3.02
C LEU A 94 13.78 30.08 3.65
N GLU A 95 13.78 28.90 3.05
CA GLU A 95 14.59 27.75 3.48
C GLU A 95 16.09 28.06 3.41
N ALA A 96 16.54 28.74 2.36
CA ALA A 96 17.95 29.15 2.23
C ALA A 96 18.35 30.21 3.27
N ASP A 97 17.47 31.18 3.53
CA ASP A 97 17.67 32.19 4.57
C ASP A 97 17.73 31.56 5.96
N LEU A 98 16.81 30.63 6.27
CA LEU A 98 16.79 29.86 7.51
C LEU A 98 18.09 29.06 7.71
N ALA A 99 18.51 28.30 6.70
CA ALA A 99 19.76 27.54 6.75
C ALA A 99 21.00 28.44 6.91
N SER A 100 20.98 29.63 6.30
CA SER A 100 22.06 30.61 6.44
C SER A 100 22.09 31.26 7.83
N ASN A 101 20.94 31.44 8.46
CA ASN A 101 20.85 31.99 9.82
C ASN A 101 21.24 30.94 10.88
N ASP A 102 20.84 29.68 10.69
CA ASP A 102 21.23 28.57 11.56
C ASP A 102 22.77 28.36 11.56
N ASN A 103 23.43 28.56 10.42
CA ASN A 103 24.90 28.55 10.32
C ASN A 103 25.56 29.77 10.99
N ARG A 104 24.92 30.95 11.00
CA ARG A 104 25.46 32.16 11.66
C ARG A 104 25.38 32.07 13.18
N ASP A 105 24.30 31.49 13.71
CA ASP A 105 24.13 31.27 15.15
C ASP A 105 25.15 30.26 15.72
N GLY A 106 25.75 29.43 14.85
CA GLY A 106 26.90 28.55 15.16
C GLY A 106 28.27 29.24 15.12
N GLU A 107 28.50 30.18 14.18
CA GLU A 107 29.77 30.91 14.04
C GLU A 107 29.91 32.05 15.05
N ASP A 108 28.82 32.69 15.46
CA ASP A 108 28.83 33.77 16.46
C ASP A 108 29.15 33.27 17.88
N GLN A 109 28.95 31.97 18.17
CA GLN A 109 29.38 31.36 19.45
C GLN A 109 30.87 30.98 19.48
N GLU A 110 31.51 30.73 18.33
CA GLU A 110 32.93 30.38 18.27
C GLU A 110 33.85 31.63 18.27
N SER A 111 33.40 32.76 17.70
CA SER A 111 34.19 33.99 17.70
C SER A 111 34.28 34.69 19.07
N ALA A 112 33.34 34.44 19.98
CA ALA A 112 33.32 35.04 21.32
C ALA A 112 34.31 34.38 22.32
N VAL A 113 34.88 33.21 22.01
CA VAL A 113 35.79 32.49 22.92
C VAL A 113 37.29 32.77 22.62
N GLY A 114 37.60 33.50 21.54
CA GLY A 114 38.96 33.65 21.02
C GLY A 114 39.79 34.89 21.37
N THR A 115 39.39 35.77 22.32
CA THR A 115 40.13 37.04 22.59
C THR A 115 40.44 37.33 24.07
N ALA A 116 40.73 36.32 24.89
CA ALA A 116 41.32 36.57 26.22
C ALA A 116 42.69 35.89 26.33
N ALA A 117 43.74 36.68 26.04
CA ALA A 117 45.14 36.40 26.39
C ALA A 117 45.51 37.14 27.69
#